data_AF-A0AAU0UUF7-F1
#
_entry.id   AF-A0AAU0UUF7-F1
#
_cell.length_a   1.000
_cell.length_b   1.000
_cell.length_c   1.000
_cell.angle_alpha   90.00
_cell.angle_beta   90.00
_cell.angle_gamma   90.00
#
_symmetry.space_group_name_H-M   'P 1'
#
loop_
_entity.id
_entity.type
_entity.pdbx_description
1 polymer ?
#
loop_
_entity_poly.entity_id
_entity_poly.type
_entity_poly.pdbx_seq_one_letter_code
_entity_poly.pdbx_strand_id
1 'polypeptide(L)'
;MSGAVVSAAREDFVNRIGGQVRSMSKGVRMATYEWQSIADEFLDYLGALSVDTPDLDTAEAAAALKDASEAAAGAVAYAAYHPHCAFQISLDYVNFGMSYDPGADAPEESVTAGEWIDALCLAVLRDRAAWHGEAFRFARDKFLAQTRGTPVGELATGLMAVVLDDTGDEEEYPPSAQARLAAADAALDRIRVRAEETGEPLLDRPGSAALHALRALAAGDRESFDAALADLLARHAALHSGPSASPGSLLPLVPLALAALAYRTLGWSPAVRTDYLPHALVTGFENRGPRVAGFGRDRRPDAVAALAKGPLTVERPAPARTVDPGIEDRYEERVRAAFTPVDGEAPAVWRLGSSMGDQERLFTWRSAASDGCTDAQLRSVRLASQMGAALFRVALAEPGSDVEVTIDGRSLRYRARRDERTGPGPWHKATVFALITGAREDLAPLVLTGPAFACPDGSAFSAYREALHAYLKGTDPEAAAERALRQAEKAKDWGFAMPPAVLLSQLVEGDAESFNLALADALEAHRAHYQVADRADDPAAAVSLDALALACHARRRGWDIRVESPYLPRELLQAAEPF
;
A
#
# COMPACT_ATOMS: atom_id res chain seq x y z
N MET A 1 -0.45 30.81 5.00
CA MET A 1 0.42 30.34 3.89
C MET A 1 -0.06 30.93 2.57
N SER A 2 0.82 31.22 1.61
CA SER A 2 0.42 31.71 0.28
C SER A 2 -0.11 30.57 -0.60
N GLY A 3 -1.22 30.80 -1.32
CA GLY A 3 -1.80 29.81 -2.24
C GLY A 3 -0.83 29.38 -3.36
N ALA A 4 0.13 30.23 -3.73
CA ALA A 4 1.16 29.89 -4.72
C ALA A 4 2.12 28.80 -4.23
N VAL A 5 2.47 28.82 -2.93
CA VAL A 5 3.39 27.82 -2.33
C VAL A 5 2.70 26.47 -2.21
N VAL A 6 1.42 26.47 -1.80
CA VAL A 6 0.58 25.25 -1.73
C VAL A 6 0.40 24.64 -3.13
N SER A 7 0.13 25.49 -4.14
CA SER A 7 0.01 25.04 -5.53
C SER A 7 1.30 24.41 -6.04
N ALA A 8 2.45 25.05 -5.79
CA ALA A 8 3.75 24.57 -6.27
C ALA A 8 4.14 23.20 -5.68
N ALA A 9 3.80 22.92 -4.42
CA ALA A 9 4.07 21.63 -3.79
C ALA A 9 3.23 20.48 -4.41
N ARG A 10 2.03 20.79 -4.94
CA ARG A 10 1.10 19.80 -5.51
C ARG A 10 1.23 19.64 -7.01
N GLU A 11 1.59 20.70 -7.71
CA GLU A 11 1.64 20.73 -9.17
C GLU A 11 2.61 19.66 -9.69
N ASP A 12 2.08 18.75 -10.51
CA ASP A 12 2.81 17.66 -11.15
C ASP A 12 3.68 16.82 -10.18
N PHE A 13 3.25 16.71 -8.91
CA PHE A 13 4.06 16.14 -7.83
C PHE A 13 4.58 14.74 -8.18
N VAL A 14 3.73 13.86 -8.72
CA VAL A 14 4.08 12.48 -9.06
C VAL A 14 5.25 12.40 -10.05
N ASN A 15 5.21 13.19 -11.13
CA ASN A 15 6.28 13.22 -12.12
C ASN A 15 7.54 13.88 -11.55
N ARG A 16 7.38 14.93 -10.73
CA ARG A 16 8.47 15.64 -10.07
C ARG A 16 9.25 14.75 -9.11
N ILE A 17 8.57 14.11 -8.15
CA ILE A 17 9.21 13.23 -7.17
C ILE A 17 9.80 11.98 -7.84
N GLY A 18 9.09 11.36 -8.79
CA GLY A 18 9.62 10.24 -9.56
C GLY A 18 10.84 10.63 -10.40
N GLY A 19 10.87 11.83 -10.97
CA GLY A 19 12.01 12.40 -11.68
C GLY A 19 13.21 12.64 -10.77
N GLN A 20 12.98 13.19 -9.58
CA GLN A 20 14.00 13.45 -8.57
C GLN A 20 14.63 12.15 -8.06
N VAL A 21 13.83 11.16 -7.66
CA VAL A 21 14.32 9.85 -7.20
C VAL A 21 15.18 9.19 -8.29
N ARG A 22 14.70 9.14 -9.54
CA ARG A 22 15.47 8.61 -10.68
C ARG A 22 16.74 9.40 -10.99
N SER A 23 16.77 10.69 -10.70
CA SER A 23 17.95 11.53 -10.90
C SER A 23 19.00 11.25 -9.83
N MET A 24 18.59 11.25 -8.56
CA MET A 24 19.44 10.94 -7.41
C MET A 24 20.01 9.51 -7.49
N SER A 25 19.20 8.54 -7.94
CA SER A 25 19.61 7.14 -8.08
C SER A 25 20.64 6.89 -9.20
N LYS A 26 20.86 7.85 -10.12
CA LYS A 26 21.91 7.74 -11.16
C LYS A 26 23.30 8.09 -10.64
N GLY A 27 23.39 8.73 -9.47
CA GLY A 27 24.63 8.90 -8.74
C GLY A 27 25.22 7.55 -8.30
N VAL A 28 26.43 7.56 -7.73
CA VAL A 28 27.08 6.31 -7.28
C VAL A 28 26.18 5.57 -6.27
N ARG A 29 25.55 6.30 -5.32
CA ARG A 29 24.56 5.83 -4.34
C ARG A 29 23.71 7.00 -3.83
N MET A 30 22.52 6.71 -3.30
CA MET A 30 21.77 7.66 -2.46
C MET A 30 22.21 7.47 -1.00
N ALA A 31 22.59 8.55 -0.33
CA ALA A 31 23.05 8.57 1.05
C ALA A 31 22.03 9.29 1.95
N THR A 32 22.45 9.67 3.16
CA THR A 32 21.61 10.31 4.18
C THR A 32 20.85 11.52 3.63
N TYR A 33 21.55 12.41 2.91
CA TYR A 33 20.99 13.65 2.38
C TYR A 33 19.90 13.41 1.31
N GLU A 34 20.14 12.50 0.34
CA GLU A 34 19.16 12.24 -0.71
C GLU A 34 17.85 11.68 -0.13
N TRP A 35 17.95 10.78 0.85
CA TRP A 35 16.77 10.21 1.52
C TRP A 35 16.00 11.24 2.35
N GLN A 36 16.71 12.12 3.07
CA GLN A 36 16.09 13.23 3.79
C GLN A 36 15.37 14.19 2.85
N SER A 37 16.03 14.57 1.75
CA SER A 37 15.44 15.45 0.75
C SER A 37 14.15 14.86 0.14
N ILE A 38 14.09 13.54 -0.04
CA ILE A 38 12.86 12.88 -0.50
C ILE A 38 11.78 12.89 0.57
N ALA A 39 12.12 12.65 1.84
CA ALA A 39 11.18 12.72 2.94
C ALA A 39 10.56 14.12 3.06
N ASP A 40 11.38 15.18 2.94
CA ASP A 40 10.95 16.57 2.99
C ASP A 40 9.98 16.92 1.85
N GLU A 41 10.21 16.40 0.64
CA GLU A 41 9.31 16.60 -0.50
C GLU A 41 7.94 15.95 -0.28
N PHE A 42 7.88 14.75 0.32
CA PHE A 42 6.61 14.14 0.71
C PHE A 42 5.93 14.89 1.85
N LEU A 43 6.68 15.42 2.81
CA LEU A 43 6.14 16.24 3.90
C LEU A 43 5.54 17.55 3.38
N ASP A 44 6.20 18.22 2.45
CA ASP A 44 5.66 19.40 1.78
C ASP A 44 4.40 19.06 0.98
N TYR A 45 4.39 17.93 0.29
CA TYR A 45 3.19 17.47 -0.41
C TYR A 45 2.02 17.20 0.56
N LEU A 46 2.25 16.46 1.64
CA LEU A 46 1.24 16.19 2.68
C LEU A 46 0.72 17.48 3.33
N GLY A 47 1.63 18.41 3.66
CA GLY A 47 1.28 19.71 4.19
C GLY A 47 0.38 20.48 3.22
N ALA A 48 0.69 20.42 1.92
CA ALA A 48 -0.14 21.05 0.89
C ALA A 48 -1.50 20.37 0.72
N LEU A 49 -1.60 19.04 0.85
CA LEU A 49 -2.88 18.31 0.86
C LEU A 49 -3.77 18.72 2.05
N SER A 50 -3.17 19.01 3.20
CA SER A 50 -3.91 19.40 4.42
C SER A 50 -4.68 20.71 4.27
N VAL A 51 -4.31 21.55 3.31
CA VAL A 51 -5.02 22.82 3.04
C VAL A 51 -6.42 22.58 2.47
N ASP A 52 -6.57 21.59 1.59
CA ASP A 52 -7.87 21.25 0.99
C ASP A 52 -8.60 20.19 1.80
N THR A 53 -7.87 19.27 2.43
CA THR A 53 -8.39 18.18 3.25
C THR A 53 -7.71 18.18 4.61
N PRO A 54 -8.14 19.03 5.56
CA PRO A 54 -7.49 19.19 6.87
C PRO A 54 -7.34 17.91 7.67
N ASP A 55 -8.29 16.97 7.53
CA ASP A 55 -8.23 15.68 8.23
C ASP A 55 -7.22 14.69 7.61
N LEU A 56 -6.75 14.94 6.38
CA LEU A 56 -5.89 14.05 5.58
C LEU A 56 -6.42 12.61 5.42
N ASP A 57 -7.73 12.40 5.52
CA ASP A 57 -8.37 11.08 5.38
C ASP A 57 -8.53 10.69 3.90
N THR A 58 -7.41 10.49 3.21
CA THR A 58 -7.37 10.04 1.81
C THR A 58 -6.30 8.98 1.60
N ALA A 59 -6.50 8.11 0.61
CA ALA A 59 -5.51 7.09 0.23
C ALA A 59 -4.18 7.73 -0.23
N GLU A 60 -4.25 8.87 -0.91
CA GLU A 60 -3.11 9.66 -1.34
C GLU A 60 -2.26 10.14 -0.14
N ALA A 61 -2.90 10.73 0.87
CA ALA A 61 -2.21 11.16 2.07
C ALA A 61 -1.61 9.99 2.87
N ALA A 62 -2.32 8.86 2.94
CA ALA A 62 -1.78 7.64 3.56
C ALA A 62 -0.51 7.14 2.86
N ALA A 63 -0.50 7.15 1.52
CA ALA A 63 0.65 6.72 0.72
C ALA A 63 1.82 7.69 0.82
N ALA A 64 1.58 9.01 0.76
CA ALA A 64 2.63 10.00 0.91
C ALA A 64 3.25 9.98 2.33
N LEU A 65 2.46 9.76 3.39
CA LEU A 65 3.00 9.58 4.74
C LEU A 65 3.87 8.32 4.85
N LYS A 66 3.44 7.22 4.21
CA LYS A 66 4.22 5.98 4.19
C LYS A 66 5.60 6.25 3.60
N ASP A 67 5.67 6.84 2.41
CA ASP A 67 6.95 7.05 1.74
C ASP A 67 7.79 8.17 2.38
N ALA A 68 7.19 9.19 2.99
CA ALA A 68 7.90 10.14 3.86
C ALA A 68 8.60 9.41 5.00
N SER A 69 7.88 8.51 5.69
CA SER A 69 8.41 7.72 6.79
C SER A 69 9.50 6.74 6.35
N GLU A 70 9.31 6.02 5.25
CA GLU A 70 10.30 5.06 4.74
C GLU A 70 11.56 5.76 4.22
N ALA A 71 11.43 6.94 3.59
CA ALA A 71 12.58 7.75 3.20
C ALA A 71 13.35 8.28 4.42
N ALA A 72 12.67 8.86 5.41
CA ALA A 72 13.31 9.37 6.62
C ALA A 72 13.97 8.26 7.45
N ALA A 73 13.28 7.14 7.64
CA ALA A 73 13.86 5.95 8.29
C ALA A 73 14.99 5.35 7.45
N GLY A 74 14.93 5.46 6.12
CA GLY A 74 15.99 5.09 5.20
C GLY A 74 17.28 5.89 5.40
N ALA A 75 17.18 7.20 5.63
CA ALA A 75 18.33 8.04 5.99
C ALA A 75 18.97 7.59 7.32
N VAL A 76 18.13 7.30 8.33
CA VAL A 76 18.57 6.76 9.62
C VAL A 76 19.22 5.39 9.46
N ALA A 77 18.64 4.49 8.67
CA ALA A 77 19.17 3.17 8.37
C ALA A 77 20.51 3.25 7.63
N TYR A 78 20.65 4.18 6.69
CA TYR A 78 21.91 4.42 6.00
C TYR A 78 23.00 4.86 6.99
N ALA A 79 22.70 5.83 7.85
CA ALA A 79 23.62 6.27 8.90
C ALA A 79 23.92 5.15 9.92
N ALA A 80 22.96 4.29 10.25
CA ALA A 80 23.13 3.22 11.23
C ALA A 80 23.97 2.04 10.69
N TYR A 81 23.64 1.59 9.48
CA TYR A 81 24.06 0.29 8.98
C TYR A 81 25.16 0.37 7.94
N HIS A 82 25.21 1.40 7.10
CA HIS A 82 26.27 1.52 6.10
C HIS A 82 27.59 1.95 6.78
N PRO A 83 28.76 1.38 6.44
CA PRO A 83 29.04 0.36 5.42
C PRO A 83 28.99 -1.11 5.91
N HIS A 84 28.46 -1.39 7.08
CA HIS A 84 28.67 -2.64 7.81
C HIS A 84 27.61 -3.73 7.56
N CYS A 85 26.36 -3.35 7.31
CA CYS A 85 25.24 -4.28 7.21
C CYS A 85 24.46 -4.06 5.91
N ALA A 86 23.83 -5.13 5.42
CA ALA A 86 22.94 -5.05 4.27
C ALA A 86 21.56 -4.55 4.71
N PHE A 87 20.95 -3.69 3.90
CA PHE A 87 19.57 -3.22 4.12
C PHE A 87 18.94 -2.75 2.82
N GLN A 88 17.62 -2.60 2.81
CA GLN A 88 16.85 -2.15 1.65
C GLN A 88 15.88 -1.05 2.07
N ILE A 89 15.74 -0.05 1.21
CA ILE A 89 14.74 1.02 1.32
C ILE A 89 13.79 0.89 0.12
N SER A 90 12.49 1.08 0.33
CA SER A 90 11.49 1.00 -0.74
C SER A 90 10.42 2.07 -0.58
N LEU A 91 10.09 2.72 -1.69
CA LEU A 91 9.12 3.79 -1.83
C LEU A 91 8.01 3.31 -2.77
N ASP A 92 6.81 3.10 -2.23
CA ASP A 92 5.70 2.50 -2.99
C ASP A 92 4.99 3.51 -3.88
N TYR A 93 5.03 4.79 -3.50
CA TYR A 93 4.38 5.89 -4.21
C TYR A 93 4.98 6.06 -5.61
N VAL A 94 6.31 5.91 -5.72
CA VAL A 94 7.07 5.99 -6.98
C VAL A 94 7.53 4.62 -7.50
N ASN A 95 7.15 3.53 -6.83
CA ASN A 95 7.56 2.16 -7.13
C ASN A 95 9.10 2.04 -7.31
N PHE A 96 9.84 2.48 -6.30
CA PHE A 96 11.30 2.51 -6.29
C PHE A 96 11.86 1.72 -5.11
N GLY A 97 12.94 0.99 -5.32
CA GLY A 97 13.65 0.28 -4.26
C GLY A 97 15.16 0.36 -4.46
N MET A 98 15.91 0.49 -3.36
CA MET A 98 17.36 0.52 -3.36
C MET A 98 17.90 -0.39 -2.26
N SER A 99 18.84 -1.26 -2.63
CA SER A 99 19.53 -2.17 -1.70
C SER A 99 20.97 -1.70 -1.49
N TYR A 100 21.47 -1.92 -0.28
CA TYR A 100 22.81 -1.59 0.14
C TYR A 100 23.49 -2.86 0.63
N ASP A 101 24.67 -3.14 0.07
CA ASP A 101 25.53 -4.24 0.51
C ASP A 101 26.67 -3.70 1.39
N PRO A 102 27.21 -4.51 2.32
CA PRO A 102 28.39 -4.13 3.10
C PRO A 102 29.59 -3.84 2.19
N GLY A 103 30.34 -2.77 2.45
CA GLY A 103 31.52 -2.43 1.63
C GLY A 103 32.27 -1.16 2.05
N ALA A 104 33.59 -1.20 1.98
CA ALA A 104 34.50 -0.22 2.61
C ALA A 104 34.53 1.20 1.99
N ASP A 105 33.73 1.47 0.96
CA ASP A 105 33.82 2.70 0.16
C ASP A 105 32.63 3.65 0.42
N ALA A 106 32.66 4.36 1.55
CA ALA A 106 31.93 5.63 1.73
C ALA A 106 32.47 6.41 2.94
N PRO A 107 32.32 7.75 2.97
CA PRO A 107 32.56 8.53 4.18
C PRO A 107 31.67 8.06 5.34
N GLU A 108 32.12 8.33 6.58
CA GLU A 108 31.28 8.15 7.76
C GLU A 108 30.10 9.12 7.70
N GLU A 109 28.90 8.56 7.80
CA GLU A 109 27.64 9.28 7.63
C GLU A 109 26.89 9.31 8.96
N SER A 110 26.22 10.42 9.23
CA SER A 110 25.47 10.67 10.47
C SER A 110 24.21 11.47 10.17
N VAL A 111 23.15 11.19 10.91
CA VAL A 111 21.97 12.07 10.99
C VAL A 111 22.14 13.05 12.16
N THR A 112 21.59 14.24 12.03
CA THR A 112 21.47 15.16 13.16
C THR A 112 20.40 14.67 14.14
N ALA A 113 20.43 15.13 15.40
CA ALA A 113 19.40 14.78 16.38
C ALA A 113 18.00 15.27 15.95
N GLY A 114 17.90 16.35 15.18
CA GLY A 114 16.64 16.85 14.63
C GLY A 114 16.08 15.91 13.57
N GLU A 115 16.88 15.58 12.55
CA GLU A 115 16.51 14.62 11.49
C GLU A 115 16.12 13.26 12.06
N TRP A 116 16.84 12.82 13.10
CA TRP A 116 16.54 11.59 13.82
C TRP A 116 15.17 11.66 14.53
N ILE A 117 14.84 12.78 15.19
CA ILE A 117 13.55 12.98 15.85
C ILE A 117 12.42 13.00 14.82
N ASP A 118 12.60 13.72 13.71
CA ASP A 118 11.59 13.83 12.65
C ASP A 118 11.31 12.46 12.02
N ALA A 119 12.36 11.68 11.72
CA ALA A 119 12.24 10.31 11.24
C ALA A 119 11.51 9.40 12.25
N LEU A 120 11.81 9.51 13.55
CA LEU A 120 11.12 8.72 14.57
C LEU A 120 9.64 9.14 14.70
N CYS A 121 9.34 10.43 14.63
CA CYS A 121 7.97 10.93 14.66
C CYS A 121 7.16 10.39 13.48
N LEU A 122 7.72 10.39 12.27
CA LEU A 122 7.10 9.77 11.10
C LEU A 122 6.87 8.26 11.29
N ALA A 123 7.87 7.55 11.82
CA ALA A 123 7.75 6.13 12.12
C ALA A 123 6.66 5.85 13.17
N VAL A 124 6.49 6.71 14.18
CA VAL A 124 5.38 6.65 15.15
C VAL A 124 4.03 6.85 14.47
N LEU A 125 3.91 7.86 13.61
CA LEU A 125 2.67 8.13 12.87
C LEU A 125 2.24 6.93 12.01
N ARG A 126 3.21 6.14 11.52
CA ARG A 126 2.98 4.89 10.77
C ARG A 126 2.89 3.63 11.62
N ASP A 127 3.07 3.69 12.94
CA ASP A 127 3.16 2.51 13.82
C ASP A 127 4.30 1.55 13.40
N ARG A 128 5.44 2.13 13.00
CA ARG A 128 6.65 1.44 12.50
C ARG A 128 7.89 1.76 13.32
N ALA A 129 7.77 2.52 14.41
CA ALA A 129 8.89 2.90 15.26
C ALA A 129 9.69 1.66 15.73
N ALA A 130 9.01 0.64 16.25
CA ALA A 130 9.65 -0.61 16.69
C ALA A 130 10.33 -1.37 15.54
N TRP A 131 9.74 -1.36 14.34
CA TRP A 131 10.31 -2.03 13.16
C TRP A 131 11.68 -1.46 12.78
N HIS A 132 11.86 -0.15 12.91
CA HIS A 132 13.12 0.54 12.63
C HIS A 132 13.97 0.77 13.90
N GLY A 133 13.57 0.23 15.06
CA GLY A 133 14.12 0.60 16.37
C GLY A 133 15.63 0.38 16.51
N GLU A 134 16.16 -0.68 15.91
CA GLU A 134 17.60 -0.95 15.90
C GLU A 134 18.39 0.13 15.13
N ALA A 135 17.91 0.52 13.95
CA ALA A 135 18.51 1.59 13.16
C ALA A 135 18.53 2.91 13.95
N PHE A 136 17.41 3.24 14.61
CA PHE A 136 17.31 4.42 15.46
C PHE A 136 18.31 4.38 16.62
N ARG A 137 18.49 3.23 17.29
CA ARG A 137 19.48 3.06 18.35
C ARG A 137 20.90 3.32 17.86
N PHE A 138 21.34 2.63 16.81
CA PHE A 138 22.72 2.77 16.30
C PHE A 138 23.01 4.15 15.72
N ALA A 139 22.05 4.76 15.02
CA ALA A 139 22.23 6.12 14.51
C ALA A 139 22.36 7.15 15.64
N ARG A 140 21.64 6.96 16.76
CA ARG A 140 21.69 7.86 17.93
C ARG A 140 23.08 7.91 18.57
N ASP A 141 23.76 6.78 18.67
CA ASP A 141 25.07 6.68 19.34
C ASP A 141 26.12 7.59 18.70
N LYS A 142 25.95 7.94 17.41
CA LYS A 142 26.84 8.84 16.66
C LYS A 142 26.76 10.31 17.10
N PHE A 143 25.62 10.76 17.64
CA PHE A 143 25.42 12.16 18.06
C PHE A 143 25.14 12.33 19.58
N LEU A 144 25.00 11.23 20.32
CA LEU A 144 24.60 11.24 21.74
C LEU A 144 25.57 12.06 22.60
N ALA A 145 26.88 11.86 22.43
CA ALA A 145 27.90 12.53 23.23
C ALA A 145 27.89 14.06 23.03
N GLN A 146 27.64 14.52 21.82
CA GLN A 146 27.65 15.94 21.44
C GLN A 146 26.37 16.66 21.88
N THR A 147 25.25 15.93 21.94
CA THR A 147 23.92 16.52 22.20
C THR A 147 23.43 16.34 23.63
N ARG A 148 24.20 15.66 24.49
CA ARG A 148 23.87 15.45 25.91
C ARG A 148 23.64 16.78 26.64
N GLY A 149 22.56 16.84 27.41
CA GLY A 149 22.09 18.03 28.13
C GLY A 149 21.46 19.11 27.25
N THR A 150 21.44 18.97 25.92
CA THR A 150 20.69 19.89 25.05
C THR A 150 19.22 19.50 24.98
N PRO A 151 18.29 20.46 24.81
CA PRO A 151 16.87 20.13 24.65
C PRO A 151 16.56 19.11 23.54
N VAL A 152 17.28 19.16 22.42
CA VAL A 152 17.08 18.23 21.29
C VAL A 152 17.62 16.83 21.61
N GLY A 153 18.84 16.73 22.14
CA GLY A 153 19.43 15.42 22.49
C GLY A 153 18.70 14.72 23.64
N GLU A 154 18.20 15.49 24.61
CA GLU A 154 17.46 14.95 25.73
C GLU A 154 16.01 14.58 25.36
N LEU A 155 15.38 15.29 24.40
CA LEU A 155 14.14 14.84 23.78
C LEU A 155 14.33 13.48 23.07
N ALA A 156 15.40 13.32 22.28
CA ALA A 156 15.73 12.04 21.65
C ALA A 156 15.93 10.92 22.68
N THR A 157 16.55 11.23 23.84
CA THR A 157 16.69 10.29 24.96
C THR A 157 15.35 9.87 25.53
N GLY A 158 14.45 10.82 25.79
CA GLY A 158 13.10 10.52 26.27
C GLY A 158 12.31 9.66 25.26
N LEU A 159 12.39 9.99 23.97
CA LEU A 159 11.70 9.24 22.92
C LEU A 159 12.20 7.80 22.82
N MET A 160 13.50 7.55 22.95
CA MET A 160 14.04 6.18 22.99
C MET A 160 13.44 5.36 24.14
N ALA A 161 13.34 5.96 25.34
CA ALA A 161 12.78 5.28 26.50
C ALA A 161 11.28 5.01 26.35
N VAL A 162 10.50 6.01 25.90
CA VAL A 162 9.03 5.92 25.89
C VAL A 162 8.47 5.25 24.65
N VAL A 163 9.12 5.40 23.49
CA VAL A 163 8.63 4.89 22.19
C VAL A 163 9.29 3.57 21.80
N LEU A 164 10.59 3.43 22.05
CA LEU A 164 11.38 2.26 21.62
C LEU A 164 11.73 1.31 22.78
N ASP A 165 11.19 1.58 23.98
CA ASP A 165 11.41 0.78 25.18
C ASP A 165 12.92 0.58 25.48
N ASP A 166 13.71 1.62 25.22
CA ASP A 166 15.17 1.63 25.37
C ASP A 166 15.61 2.74 26.33
N THR A 167 15.78 2.37 27.61
CA THR A 167 16.29 3.25 28.68
C THR A 167 17.82 3.26 28.75
N GLY A 168 18.50 2.44 27.95
CA GLY A 168 19.93 2.15 28.08
C GLY A 168 20.29 1.15 29.20
N ASP A 169 19.29 0.60 29.91
CA ASP A 169 19.47 -0.49 30.87
C ASP A 169 19.07 -1.82 30.22
N GLU A 170 20.07 -2.62 29.82
CA GLU A 170 19.85 -3.92 29.19
C GLU A 170 19.36 -5.00 30.18
N GLU A 171 19.46 -4.77 31.50
CA GLU A 171 19.03 -5.73 32.52
C GLU A 171 17.51 -5.70 32.76
N GLU A 172 16.82 -4.59 32.42
CA GLU A 172 15.37 -4.42 32.54
C GLU A 172 14.70 -4.27 31.16
N TYR A 173 14.41 -5.39 30.48
CA TYR A 173 13.74 -5.40 29.18
C TYR A 173 12.49 -6.31 29.13
N PRO A 174 11.32 -5.80 28.72
CA PRO A 174 11.01 -4.38 28.46
C PRO A 174 11.02 -3.55 29.76
N PRO A 175 11.39 -2.26 29.71
CA PRO A 175 11.47 -1.40 30.88
C PRO A 175 10.09 -1.15 31.49
N SER A 176 10.03 -1.07 32.82
CA SER A 176 8.80 -0.70 33.52
C SER A 176 8.35 0.72 33.17
N ALA A 177 7.07 1.03 33.41
CA ALA A 177 6.55 2.39 33.28
C ALA A 177 7.35 3.39 34.17
N GLN A 178 7.79 2.94 35.34
CA GLN A 178 8.61 3.73 36.25
C GLN A 178 10.02 3.97 35.68
N ALA A 179 10.66 2.96 35.08
CA ALA A 179 11.96 3.12 34.43
C ALA A 179 11.90 4.11 33.26
N ARG A 180 10.87 4.03 32.42
CA ARG A 180 10.63 4.98 31.32
C ARG A 180 10.42 6.41 31.80
N LEU A 181 9.63 6.58 32.87
CA LEU A 181 9.43 7.88 33.51
C LEU A 181 10.73 8.44 34.11
N ALA A 182 11.50 7.59 34.80
CA ALA A 182 12.78 7.99 35.40
C ALA A 182 13.80 8.42 34.34
N ALA A 183 13.81 7.79 33.16
CA ALA A 183 14.66 8.20 32.04
C ALA A 183 14.29 9.62 31.54
N ALA A 184 12.99 9.92 31.42
CA ALA A 184 12.51 11.25 31.04
C ALA A 184 12.82 12.32 32.11
N ASP A 185 12.65 11.98 33.40
CA ASP A 185 13.01 12.86 34.52
C ASP A 185 14.51 13.18 34.53
N ALA A 186 15.36 12.15 34.35
CA ALA A 186 16.81 12.33 34.29
C ALA A 186 17.25 13.17 33.09
N ALA A 187 16.53 13.08 31.96
CA ALA A 187 16.77 13.90 30.78
C ALA A 187 16.44 15.38 31.04
N LEU A 188 15.29 15.66 31.67
CA LEU A 188 14.91 17.02 32.07
C LEU A 188 15.91 17.63 33.07
N ASP A 189 16.36 16.85 34.06
CA ASP A 189 17.35 17.30 35.04
C ASP A 189 18.69 17.65 34.37
N ARG A 190 19.13 16.90 33.35
CA ARG A 190 20.35 17.24 32.59
C ARG A 190 20.22 18.57 31.84
N ILE A 191 19.06 18.87 31.27
CA ILE A 191 18.80 20.19 30.65
C ILE A 191 18.88 21.28 31.71
N ARG A 192 18.24 21.08 32.87
CA ARG A 192 18.24 22.06 33.97
C ARG A 192 19.65 22.37 34.44
N VAL A 193 20.44 21.35 34.75
CA VAL A 193 21.84 21.50 35.19
C VAL A 193 22.64 22.28 34.16
N ARG A 194 22.54 21.92 32.87
CA ARG A 194 23.26 22.64 31.81
C ARG A 194 22.80 24.10 31.69
N ALA A 195 21.50 24.38 31.81
CA ALA A 195 20.97 25.74 31.75
C ALA A 195 21.49 26.61 32.90
N GLU A 196 21.59 26.03 34.12
CA GLU A 196 22.19 26.69 35.28
C GLU A 196 23.68 26.96 35.09
N GLU A 197 24.42 26.01 34.50
CA GLU A 197 25.85 26.12 34.25
C GLU A 197 26.20 27.13 33.14
N THR A 198 25.42 27.18 32.06
CA THR A 198 25.70 28.04 30.89
C THR A 198 24.96 29.38 30.92
N GLY A 199 23.88 29.49 31.69
CA GLY A 199 22.98 30.65 31.68
C GLY A 199 22.12 30.77 30.41
N GLU A 200 22.12 29.75 29.55
CA GLU A 200 21.31 29.73 28.33
C GLU A 200 19.83 29.43 28.66
N PRO A 201 18.86 30.05 27.96
CA PRO A 201 17.43 29.78 28.17
C PRO A 201 17.04 28.46 27.50
N LEU A 202 17.58 27.34 27.98
CA LEU A 202 17.36 26.01 27.39
C LEU A 202 15.96 25.48 27.72
N LEU A 203 15.42 25.81 28.89
CA LEU A 203 14.10 25.37 29.35
C LEU A 203 12.94 25.90 28.50
N ASP A 204 13.12 27.08 27.88
CA ASP A 204 12.10 27.70 27.01
C ASP A 204 12.12 27.16 25.57
N ARG A 205 13.07 26.27 25.24
CA ARG A 205 13.23 25.72 23.89
C ARG A 205 12.15 24.68 23.61
N PRO A 206 11.70 24.55 22.34
CA PRO A 206 10.66 23.58 21.97
C PRO A 206 10.97 22.13 22.38
N GLY A 207 12.24 21.71 22.31
CA GLY A 207 12.65 20.36 22.74
C GLY A 207 12.38 20.06 24.21
N SER A 208 12.54 21.06 25.09
CA SER A 208 12.23 20.93 26.52
C SER A 208 10.73 20.84 26.77
N ALA A 209 9.92 21.66 26.09
CA ALA A 209 8.46 21.59 26.16
C ALA A 209 7.93 20.24 25.66
N ALA A 210 8.51 19.70 24.58
CA ALA A 210 8.17 18.38 24.06
C ALA A 210 8.56 17.25 25.01
N LEU A 211 9.72 17.35 25.66
CA LEU A 211 10.13 16.37 26.67
C LEU A 211 9.21 16.40 27.90
N HIS A 212 8.72 17.57 28.31
CA HIS A 212 7.69 17.68 29.36
C HIS A 212 6.38 17.00 28.96
N ALA A 213 5.91 17.21 27.73
CA ALA A 213 4.71 16.53 27.22
C ALA A 213 4.90 15.00 27.20
N LEU A 214 6.04 14.53 26.70
CA LEU A 214 6.37 13.09 26.68
C LEU A 214 6.44 12.49 28.09
N ARG A 215 7.00 13.22 29.04
CA ARG A 215 7.07 12.83 30.45
C ARG A 215 5.68 12.76 31.10
N ALA A 216 4.79 13.72 30.81
CA ALA A 216 3.40 13.70 31.26
C ALA A 216 2.62 12.50 30.68
N LEU A 217 2.84 12.19 29.40
CA LEU A 217 2.31 11.00 28.75
C LEU A 217 2.76 9.71 29.48
N ALA A 218 4.06 9.56 29.73
CA ALA A 218 4.61 8.41 30.45
C ALA A 218 4.10 8.28 31.89
N ALA A 219 3.79 9.41 32.54
CA ALA A 219 3.23 9.45 33.89
C ALA A 219 1.72 9.18 33.94
N GLY A 220 1.02 9.11 32.81
CA GLY A 220 -0.44 9.02 32.78
C GLY A 220 -1.15 10.32 33.23
N ASP A 221 -0.45 11.45 33.18
CA ASP A 221 -0.97 12.78 33.56
C ASP A 221 -1.55 13.51 32.34
N ARG A 222 -2.86 13.31 32.12
CA ARG A 222 -3.58 13.90 30.98
C ARG A 222 -3.61 15.43 31.03
N GLU A 223 -3.80 16.03 32.20
CA GLU A 223 -3.94 17.49 32.30
C GLU A 223 -2.63 18.19 31.94
N SER A 224 -1.50 17.70 32.48
CA SER A 224 -0.18 18.23 32.13
C SER A 224 0.18 17.96 30.67
N PHE A 225 -0.22 16.80 30.13
CA PHE A 225 -0.02 16.49 28.71
C PHE A 225 -0.78 17.46 27.79
N ASP A 226 -2.07 17.67 28.04
CA ASP A 226 -2.92 18.54 27.23
C ASP A 226 -2.40 20.01 27.27
N ALA A 227 -1.96 20.49 28.43
CA ALA A 227 -1.37 21.82 28.57
C ALA A 227 -0.04 21.96 27.79
N ALA A 228 0.85 20.96 27.88
CA ALA A 228 2.13 20.98 27.19
C ALA A 228 1.98 20.87 25.66
N LEU A 229 1.05 20.03 25.19
CA LEU A 229 0.73 19.90 23.76
C LEU A 229 0.16 21.22 23.21
N ALA A 230 -0.73 21.89 23.95
CA ALA A 230 -1.26 23.19 23.57
C ALA A 230 -0.18 24.27 23.45
N ASP A 231 0.76 24.32 24.40
CA ASP A 231 1.88 25.26 24.39
C ASP A 231 2.82 25.02 23.19
N LEU A 232 3.13 23.75 22.87
CA LEU A 232 3.92 23.39 21.69
C LEU A 232 3.27 23.89 20.39
N LEU A 233 1.97 23.63 20.23
CA LEU A 233 1.22 24.05 19.03
C LEU A 233 1.15 25.57 18.92
N ALA A 234 0.96 26.28 20.03
CA ALA A 234 0.93 27.75 20.06
C ALA A 234 2.29 28.35 19.66
N ARG A 235 3.40 27.81 20.19
CA ARG A 235 4.76 28.22 19.80
C ARG A 235 5.04 27.93 18.33
N HIS A 236 4.63 26.76 17.84
CA HIS A 236 4.79 26.37 16.44
C HIS A 236 4.04 27.33 15.51
N ALA A 237 2.78 27.63 15.82
CA ALA A 237 1.97 28.58 15.06
C ALA A 237 2.62 29.97 15.01
N ALA A 238 3.14 30.46 16.15
CA ALA A 238 3.82 31.75 16.21
C ALA A 238 5.07 31.84 15.32
N LEU A 239 5.82 30.73 15.19
CA LEU A 239 7.01 30.65 14.34
C LEU A 239 6.68 30.55 12.83
N HIS A 240 5.59 29.87 12.48
CA HIS A 240 5.28 29.50 11.08
C HIS A 240 4.10 30.27 10.48
N SER A 241 3.70 31.40 11.07
CA SER A 241 2.61 32.26 10.56
C SER A 241 2.94 33.06 9.28
N GLY A 242 4.14 32.90 8.72
CA GLY A 242 4.62 33.68 7.57
C GLY A 242 4.10 33.18 6.20
N PRO A 243 4.04 34.05 5.17
CA PRO A 243 3.60 33.67 3.82
C PRO A 243 4.59 32.76 3.08
N SER A 244 5.84 32.70 3.52
CA SER A 244 6.94 31.90 2.94
C SER A 244 7.25 30.61 3.69
N ALA A 245 6.44 30.23 4.70
CA ALA A 245 6.60 28.95 5.38
C ALA A 245 6.38 27.80 4.38
N SER A 246 7.20 26.74 4.44
CA SER A 246 7.00 25.58 3.58
C SER A 246 5.70 24.86 3.97
N PRO A 247 5.01 24.20 3.04
CA PRO A 247 3.81 23.43 3.34
C PRO A 247 3.99 22.39 4.45
N GLY A 248 5.15 21.73 4.54
CA GLY A 248 5.46 20.76 5.58
C GLY A 248 5.40 21.33 6.99
N SER A 249 5.57 22.65 7.16
CA SER A 249 5.36 23.32 8.46
C SER A 249 3.90 23.26 8.96
N LEU A 250 2.93 22.87 8.13
CA LEU A 250 1.57 22.57 8.56
C LEU A 250 1.46 21.24 9.32
N LEU A 251 2.53 20.44 9.33
CA LEU A 251 2.59 19.14 9.99
C LEU A 251 3.71 19.15 11.06
N PRO A 252 3.49 19.76 12.23
CA PRO A 252 4.47 19.75 13.31
C PRO A 252 4.66 18.33 13.86
N LEU A 253 5.69 17.64 13.38
CA LEU A 253 5.89 16.20 13.60
C LEU A 253 5.94 15.79 15.07
N VAL A 254 6.61 16.58 15.92
CA VAL A 254 6.71 16.28 17.36
C VAL A 254 5.33 16.37 18.07
N PRO A 255 4.58 17.49 18.00
CA PRO A 255 3.21 17.55 18.50
C PRO A 255 2.29 16.47 17.91
N LEU A 256 2.41 16.19 16.61
CA LEU A 256 1.62 15.16 15.92
C LEU A 256 1.90 13.75 16.49
N ALA A 257 3.17 13.37 16.62
CA ALA A 257 3.56 12.08 17.15
C ALA A 257 3.14 11.92 18.61
N LEU A 258 3.27 12.96 19.44
CA LEU A 258 2.80 12.96 20.82
C LEU A 258 1.27 12.77 20.92
N ALA A 259 0.51 13.50 20.09
CA ALA A 259 -0.95 13.35 20.02
C ALA A 259 -1.34 11.94 19.55
N ALA A 260 -0.65 11.38 18.55
CA ALA A 260 -0.86 10.03 18.06
C ALA A 260 -0.57 8.98 19.15
N LEU A 261 0.53 9.13 19.90
CA LEU A 261 0.85 8.24 21.02
C LEU A 261 -0.23 8.31 22.11
N ALA A 262 -0.66 9.51 22.52
CA ALA A 262 -1.73 9.68 23.52
C ALA A 262 -3.04 9.02 23.08
N TYR A 263 -3.44 9.21 21.81
CA TYR A 263 -4.66 8.60 21.27
C TYR A 263 -4.54 7.07 21.21
N ARG A 264 -3.48 6.55 20.60
CA ARG A 264 -3.37 5.13 20.26
C ARG A 264 -2.99 4.24 21.45
N THR A 265 -2.31 4.79 22.46
CA THR A 265 -1.86 4.01 23.63
C THR A 265 -2.73 4.21 24.87
N LEU A 266 -3.29 5.42 25.07
CA LEU A 266 -4.06 5.76 26.27
C LEU A 266 -5.54 6.10 25.96
N GLY A 267 -5.94 6.13 24.69
CA GLY A 267 -7.30 6.51 24.27
C GLY A 267 -7.60 7.99 24.46
N TRP A 268 -6.58 8.85 24.57
CA TRP A 268 -6.75 10.27 24.80
C TRP A 268 -6.91 11.03 23.48
N SER A 269 -8.13 11.47 23.19
CA SER A 269 -8.37 12.43 22.10
C SER A 269 -7.72 13.78 22.45
N PRO A 270 -7.02 14.44 21.50
CA PRO A 270 -6.43 15.76 21.73
C PRO A 270 -7.46 16.77 22.24
N ALA A 271 -7.15 17.48 23.32
CA ALA A 271 -8.05 18.50 23.88
C ALA A 271 -8.13 19.76 22.99
N VAL A 272 -7.07 20.05 22.23
CA VAL A 272 -7.00 21.20 21.33
C VAL A 272 -7.52 20.83 19.95
N ARG A 273 -8.44 21.63 19.41
CA ARG A 273 -8.89 21.54 18.01
C ARG A 273 -8.03 22.47 17.16
N THR A 274 -7.28 21.89 16.23
CA THR A 274 -6.38 22.62 15.35
C THR A 274 -6.14 21.83 14.07
N ASP A 275 -5.96 22.52 12.94
CA ASP A 275 -5.64 21.89 11.65
C ASP A 275 -4.18 21.36 11.62
N TYR A 276 -3.36 21.74 12.59
CA TYR A 276 -2.03 21.16 12.82
C TYR A 276 -2.06 19.72 13.34
N LEU A 277 -3.24 19.19 13.70
CA LEU A 277 -3.43 17.81 14.15
C LEU A 277 -4.46 17.07 13.26
N PRO A 278 -4.14 16.79 11.98
CA PRO A 278 -5.04 16.04 11.09
C PRO A 278 -5.49 14.73 11.73
N HIS A 279 -6.81 14.50 11.74
CA HIS A 279 -7.40 13.36 12.44
C HIS A 279 -6.85 12.02 11.94
N ALA A 280 -6.65 11.86 10.62
CA ALA A 280 -6.13 10.62 10.06
C ALA A 280 -4.70 10.33 10.53
N LEU A 281 -3.85 11.36 10.69
CA LEU A 281 -2.48 11.18 11.20
C LEU A 281 -2.45 10.84 12.69
N VAL A 282 -3.33 11.41 13.50
CA VAL A 282 -3.41 11.10 14.95
C VAL A 282 -3.93 9.68 15.15
N THR A 283 -4.98 9.28 14.45
CA THR A 283 -5.63 7.97 14.61
C THR A 283 -4.94 6.83 13.87
N GLY A 284 -4.08 7.14 12.89
CA GLY A 284 -3.42 6.14 12.06
C GLY A 284 -4.31 5.62 10.94
N PHE A 285 -5.13 6.52 10.36
CA PHE A 285 -6.15 6.20 9.36
C PHE A 285 -7.12 5.14 9.88
N GLU A 286 -7.56 5.31 11.14
CA GLU A 286 -8.50 4.41 11.80
C GLU A 286 -9.78 4.32 10.96
N ASN A 287 -9.97 3.15 10.35
CA ASN A 287 -11.20 2.82 9.66
C ASN A 287 -12.03 1.88 10.53
N ARG A 288 -13.32 1.76 10.23
CA ARG A 288 -14.24 0.90 10.97
C ARG A 288 -13.97 -0.61 10.79
N GLY A 289 -12.83 -0.99 10.21
CA GLY A 289 -12.54 -2.35 9.78
C GLY A 289 -13.40 -2.81 8.60
N PRO A 290 -13.13 -4.02 8.07
CA PRO A 290 -13.92 -4.60 7.00
C PRO A 290 -15.37 -4.79 7.46
N ARG A 291 -16.32 -4.73 6.51
CA ARG A 291 -17.74 -5.04 6.78
C ARG A 291 -17.93 -6.48 7.23
N VAL A 292 -17.02 -7.38 6.82
CA VAL A 292 -16.97 -8.78 7.25
C VAL A 292 -15.55 -9.33 7.16
N ALA A 293 -15.15 -10.17 8.12
CA ALA A 293 -13.88 -10.88 8.09
C ALA A 293 -13.98 -12.18 7.26
N GLY A 294 -12.88 -12.92 7.14
CA GLY A 294 -12.86 -14.19 6.41
C GLY A 294 -13.87 -15.21 6.95
N PHE A 295 -14.50 -15.98 6.06
CA PHE A 295 -15.51 -17.00 6.38
C PHE A 295 -16.71 -16.46 7.18
N GLY A 296 -17.23 -15.31 6.77
CA GLY A 296 -18.42 -14.69 7.36
C GLY A 296 -18.27 -14.23 8.81
N ARG A 297 -17.05 -14.22 9.36
CA ARG A 297 -16.77 -13.87 10.75
C ARG A 297 -16.92 -12.36 10.96
N ASP A 298 -17.28 -11.97 12.18
CA ASP A 298 -17.29 -10.58 12.65
C ASP A 298 -18.05 -9.60 11.74
N ARG A 299 -19.23 -10.03 11.24
CA ARG A 299 -20.10 -9.15 10.43
C ARG A 299 -20.45 -7.90 11.21
N ARG A 300 -20.18 -6.74 10.60
CA ARG A 300 -20.56 -5.46 11.18
C ARG A 300 -22.08 -5.27 11.12
N PRO A 301 -22.77 -5.04 12.26
CA PRO A 301 -24.23 -4.91 12.29
C PRO A 301 -24.77 -3.78 11.42
N ASP A 302 -24.04 -2.65 11.34
CA ASP A 302 -24.42 -1.51 10.51
C ASP A 302 -24.32 -1.83 9.01
N ALA A 303 -23.31 -2.62 8.61
CA ALA A 303 -23.13 -3.06 7.23
C ALA A 303 -24.20 -4.05 6.78
N VAL A 304 -24.54 -5.02 7.65
CA VAL A 304 -25.66 -5.95 7.41
C VAL A 304 -26.99 -5.18 7.28
N ALA A 305 -27.23 -4.22 8.18
CA ALA A 305 -28.42 -3.38 8.12
C ALA A 305 -28.48 -2.51 6.86
N ALA A 306 -27.33 -2.02 6.36
CA ALA A 306 -27.26 -1.28 5.11
C ALA A 306 -27.60 -2.17 3.90
N LEU A 307 -27.00 -3.36 3.81
CA LEU A 307 -27.28 -4.33 2.74
C LEU A 307 -28.74 -4.83 2.75
N ALA A 308 -29.37 -4.91 3.92
CA ALA A 308 -30.79 -5.25 4.06
C ALA A 308 -31.72 -4.15 3.53
N LYS A 309 -31.28 -2.88 3.52
CA LYS A 309 -32.07 -1.75 2.99
C LYS A 309 -32.01 -1.65 1.47
N GLY A 310 -30.96 -2.15 0.84
CA GLY A 310 -30.76 -2.10 -0.60
C GLY A 310 -29.34 -2.46 -1.01
N PRO A 311 -29.03 -2.40 -2.32
CA PRO A 311 -27.69 -2.64 -2.82
C PRO A 311 -26.67 -1.65 -2.22
N LEU A 312 -25.45 -2.13 -1.99
CA LEU A 312 -24.33 -1.28 -1.59
C LEU A 312 -23.73 -0.62 -2.84
N THR A 313 -23.53 0.68 -2.82
CA THR A 313 -22.93 1.40 -3.96
C THR A 313 -21.44 1.69 -3.70
N VAL A 314 -20.59 1.36 -4.67
CA VAL A 314 -19.17 1.74 -4.67
C VAL A 314 -18.86 2.55 -5.92
N GLU A 315 -18.59 3.84 -5.74
CA GLU A 315 -18.32 4.76 -6.83
C GLU A 315 -16.90 4.60 -7.38
N ARG A 316 -16.74 4.75 -8.70
CA ARG A 316 -15.45 4.83 -9.38
C ARG A 316 -15.17 6.30 -9.73
N PRO A 317 -14.00 6.86 -9.34
CA PRO A 317 -13.61 8.21 -9.78
C PRO A 317 -13.57 8.32 -11.30
N ALA A 318 -13.78 9.53 -11.83
CA ALA A 318 -13.66 9.77 -13.27
C ALA A 318 -12.24 9.40 -13.76
N PRO A 319 -12.09 8.86 -14.99
CA PRO A 319 -10.78 8.52 -15.52
C PRO A 319 -9.90 9.77 -15.58
N ALA A 320 -8.67 9.68 -15.06
CA ALA A 320 -7.73 10.80 -15.09
C ALA A 320 -7.31 11.18 -16.52
N ARG A 321 -7.35 10.22 -17.46
CA ARG A 321 -6.88 10.41 -18.83
C ARG A 321 -7.78 9.72 -19.85
N THR A 322 -7.99 10.38 -20.99
CA THR A 322 -8.55 9.77 -22.19
C THR A 322 -7.47 8.98 -22.92
N VAL A 323 -7.73 7.70 -23.19
CA VAL A 323 -6.82 6.81 -23.94
C VAL A 323 -6.61 7.37 -25.35
N ASP A 324 -5.36 7.39 -25.82
CA ASP A 324 -5.04 7.79 -27.20
C ASP A 324 -5.80 6.90 -28.20
N PRO A 325 -6.53 7.46 -29.18
CA PRO A 325 -7.36 6.68 -30.10
C PRO A 325 -6.58 5.60 -30.87
N GLY A 326 -5.29 5.82 -31.16
CA GLY A 326 -4.44 4.87 -31.88
C GLY A 326 -3.84 3.77 -31.00
N ILE A 327 -4.03 3.79 -29.67
CA ILE A 327 -3.62 2.69 -28.80
C ILE A 327 -4.44 1.45 -29.10
N GLU A 328 -5.77 1.54 -29.13
CA GLU A 328 -6.63 0.37 -29.35
C GLU A 328 -6.29 -0.34 -30.67
N ASP A 329 -6.20 0.41 -31.77
CA ASP A 329 -5.85 -0.11 -33.10
C ASP A 329 -4.54 -0.90 -33.09
N ARG A 330 -3.50 -0.41 -32.38
CA ARG A 330 -2.20 -1.09 -32.26
C ARG A 330 -2.29 -2.39 -31.47
N TYR A 331 -3.15 -2.48 -30.47
CA TYR A 331 -3.36 -3.72 -29.71
C TYR A 331 -4.22 -4.71 -30.50
N GLU A 332 -5.23 -4.23 -31.21
CA GLU A 332 -6.01 -5.06 -32.12
C GLU A 332 -5.18 -5.64 -33.26
N GLU A 333 -4.27 -4.85 -33.84
CA GLU A 333 -3.34 -5.31 -34.87
C GLU A 333 -2.40 -6.38 -34.32
N ARG A 334 -1.84 -6.19 -33.12
CA ARG A 334 -1.01 -7.20 -32.45
C ARG A 334 -1.73 -8.51 -32.25
N VAL A 335 -2.98 -8.45 -31.78
CA VAL A 335 -3.82 -9.64 -31.60
C VAL A 335 -4.12 -10.30 -32.94
N ARG A 336 -4.42 -9.53 -33.98
CA ARG A 336 -4.65 -10.06 -35.33
C ARG A 336 -3.40 -10.76 -35.87
N ALA A 337 -2.23 -10.13 -35.73
CA ALA A 337 -0.94 -10.67 -36.16
C ALA A 337 -0.55 -11.94 -35.37
N ALA A 338 -1.00 -12.09 -34.12
CA ALA A 338 -0.74 -13.28 -33.33
C ALA A 338 -1.36 -14.55 -33.92
N PHE A 339 -2.46 -14.41 -34.66
CA PHE A 339 -3.20 -15.50 -35.30
C PHE A 339 -2.86 -15.71 -36.79
N THR A 340 -1.99 -14.88 -37.36
CA THR A 340 -1.56 -15.02 -38.76
C THR A 340 -0.27 -15.85 -38.81
N PRO A 341 -0.27 -17.03 -39.47
CA PRO A 341 0.94 -17.79 -39.70
C PRO A 341 1.95 -16.98 -40.50
N VAL A 342 3.23 -17.05 -40.13
CA VAL A 342 4.33 -16.49 -40.92
C VAL A 342 5.01 -17.67 -41.61
N ASP A 343 5.15 -17.61 -42.94
CA ASP A 343 5.97 -18.53 -43.75
C ASP A 343 5.75 -20.05 -43.52
N GLY A 344 4.50 -20.47 -43.27
CA GLY A 344 4.15 -21.88 -43.11
C GLY A 344 4.53 -22.49 -41.75
N GLU A 345 5.05 -21.70 -40.82
CA GLU A 345 5.37 -22.13 -39.46
C GLU A 345 4.16 -22.02 -38.52
N ALA A 346 4.08 -22.93 -37.55
CA ALA A 346 3.07 -22.88 -36.50
C ALA A 346 3.24 -21.59 -35.64
N PRO A 347 2.15 -20.92 -35.22
CA PRO A 347 2.27 -19.74 -34.38
C PRO A 347 2.99 -20.07 -33.06
N ALA A 348 3.84 -19.15 -32.59
CA ALA A 348 4.59 -19.36 -31.36
C ALA A 348 3.67 -19.34 -30.13
N VAL A 349 3.80 -20.33 -29.22
CA VAL A 349 2.95 -20.49 -28.03
C VAL A 349 2.93 -19.25 -27.13
N TRP A 350 4.07 -18.54 -27.00
CA TRP A 350 4.15 -17.33 -26.18
C TRP A 350 3.18 -16.23 -26.66
N ARG A 351 2.79 -16.23 -27.94
CA ARG A 351 1.82 -15.27 -28.49
C ARG A 351 0.43 -15.44 -27.89
N LEU A 352 0.04 -16.64 -27.43
CA LEU A 352 -1.23 -16.86 -26.74
C LEU A 352 -1.27 -16.06 -25.43
N GLY A 353 -0.20 -16.18 -24.62
CA GLY A 353 -0.09 -15.45 -23.35
C GLY A 353 -0.01 -13.94 -23.54
N SER A 354 0.79 -13.46 -24.50
CA SER A 354 0.87 -12.03 -24.80
C SER A 354 -0.46 -11.47 -25.33
N SER A 355 -1.14 -12.18 -26.23
CA SER A 355 -2.43 -11.74 -26.79
C SER A 355 -3.55 -11.74 -25.75
N MET A 356 -3.53 -12.68 -24.80
CA MET A 356 -4.42 -12.66 -23.64
C MET A 356 -4.20 -11.39 -22.81
N GLY A 357 -2.94 -10.99 -22.57
CA GLY A 357 -2.62 -9.72 -21.91
C GLY A 357 -3.01 -8.47 -22.72
N ASP A 358 -2.94 -8.54 -24.05
CA ASP A 358 -3.42 -7.47 -24.93
C ASP A 358 -4.95 -7.33 -24.87
N GLN A 359 -5.69 -8.45 -24.80
CA GLN A 359 -7.16 -8.44 -24.62
C GLN A 359 -7.60 -7.90 -23.26
N GLU A 360 -6.85 -8.20 -22.20
CA GLU A 360 -7.07 -7.62 -20.88
C GLU A 360 -6.98 -6.09 -20.93
N ARG A 361 -5.89 -5.55 -21.49
CA ARG A 361 -5.68 -4.10 -21.62
C ARG A 361 -6.79 -3.42 -22.43
N LEU A 362 -7.19 -4.01 -23.56
CA LEU A 362 -8.30 -3.53 -24.38
C LEU A 362 -9.62 -3.51 -23.60
N PHE A 363 -9.92 -4.59 -22.86
CA PHE A 363 -11.14 -4.68 -22.06
C PHE A 363 -11.17 -3.61 -20.96
N THR A 364 -10.07 -3.44 -20.23
CA THR A 364 -9.98 -2.47 -19.15
C THR A 364 -10.05 -1.03 -19.66
N TRP A 365 -9.37 -0.68 -20.76
CA TRP A 365 -9.46 0.66 -21.37
C TRP A 365 -10.87 1.01 -21.84
N ARG A 366 -11.54 0.09 -22.53
CA ARG A 366 -12.93 0.31 -22.97
C ARG A 366 -13.88 0.50 -21.80
N SER A 367 -13.63 -0.21 -20.69
CA SER A 367 -14.41 -0.08 -19.46
C SER A 367 -14.13 1.24 -18.72
N ALA A 368 -13.00 1.89 -18.97
CA ALA A 368 -12.73 3.24 -18.48
C ALA A 368 -13.50 4.30 -19.27
N ALA A 369 -13.70 4.08 -20.58
CA ALA A 369 -14.35 5.03 -21.48
C ALA A 369 -15.90 4.98 -21.44
N SER A 370 -16.48 3.88 -20.97
CA SER A 370 -17.92 3.67 -20.90
C SER A 370 -18.29 2.81 -19.69
N ASP A 371 -19.34 3.21 -18.97
CA ASP A 371 -19.92 2.43 -17.87
C ASP A 371 -20.76 1.23 -18.37
N GLY A 372 -21.15 1.23 -19.66
CA GLY A 372 -21.83 0.11 -20.32
C GLY A 372 -20.86 -0.81 -21.05
N CYS A 373 -21.21 -2.09 -21.13
CA CYS A 373 -20.48 -3.09 -21.91
C CYS A 373 -20.88 -3.07 -23.39
N THR A 374 -19.91 -2.83 -24.25
CA THR A 374 -19.99 -2.92 -25.71
C THR A 374 -19.73 -4.36 -26.19
N ASP A 375 -20.18 -4.69 -27.40
CA ASP A 375 -19.84 -5.96 -28.06
C ASP A 375 -18.32 -6.19 -28.16
N ALA A 376 -17.56 -5.09 -28.27
CA ALA A 376 -16.10 -5.13 -28.29
C ALA A 376 -15.49 -5.57 -26.95
N GLN A 377 -16.06 -5.13 -25.81
CA GLN A 377 -15.66 -5.60 -24.47
C GLN A 377 -15.99 -7.08 -24.28
N LEU A 378 -17.20 -7.51 -24.66
CA LEU A 378 -17.59 -8.92 -24.60
C LEU A 378 -16.66 -9.81 -25.44
N ARG A 379 -16.32 -9.35 -26.65
CA ARG A 379 -15.36 -10.03 -27.52
C ARG A 379 -13.99 -10.15 -26.86
N SER A 380 -13.49 -9.09 -26.21
CA SER A 380 -12.18 -9.13 -25.57
C SER A 380 -12.11 -10.13 -24.42
N VAL A 381 -13.12 -10.15 -23.55
CA VAL A 381 -13.22 -11.11 -22.45
C VAL A 381 -13.27 -12.55 -22.98
N ARG A 382 -14.10 -12.80 -24.01
CA ARG A 382 -14.22 -14.13 -24.64
C ARG A 382 -12.91 -14.59 -25.26
N LEU A 383 -12.22 -13.72 -26.00
CA LEU A 383 -10.94 -14.04 -26.61
C LEU A 383 -9.87 -14.34 -25.57
N ALA A 384 -9.78 -13.53 -24.50
CA ALA A 384 -8.84 -13.75 -23.42
C ALA A 384 -9.06 -15.11 -22.74
N SER A 385 -10.32 -15.48 -22.48
CA SER A 385 -10.71 -16.81 -21.95
C SER A 385 -10.22 -17.94 -22.85
N GLN A 386 -10.53 -17.88 -24.15
CA GLN A 386 -10.15 -18.92 -25.11
C GLN A 386 -8.64 -19.03 -25.30
N MET A 387 -7.92 -17.90 -25.37
CA MET A 387 -6.46 -17.86 -25.47
C MET A 387 -5.80 -18.46 -24.23
N GLY A 388 -6.29 -18.12 -23.03
CA GLY A 388 -5.80 -18.69 -21.77
C GLY A 388 -6.03 -20.20 -21.71
N ALA A 389 -7.24 -20.66 -22.04
CA ALA A 389 -7.54 -22.08 -22.10
C ALA A 389 -6.68 -22.83 -23.12
N ALA A 390 -6.50 -22.26 -24.33
CA ALA A 390 -5.62 -22.81 -25.35
C ALA A 390 -4.17 -22.93 -24.87
N LEU A 391 -3.64 -21.89 -24.21
CA LEU A 391 -2.29 -21.89 -23.65
C LEU A 391 -2.08 -23.06 -22.68
N PHE A 392 -3.02 -23.29 -21.76
CA PHE A 392 -2.91 -24.37 -20.79
C PHE A 392 -3.23 -25.76 -21.37
N ARG A 393 -4.08 -25.87 -22.41
CA ARG A 393 -4.24 -27.12 -23.19
C ARG A 393 -2.93 -27.52 -23.88
N VAL A 394 -2.23 -26.56 -24.47
CA VAL A 394 -0.91 -26.79 -25.10
C VAL A 394 0.14 -27.24 -24.08
N ALA A 395 0.10 -26.70 -22.86
CA ALA A 395 1.03 -27.09 -21.78
C ALA A 395 0.69 -28.43 -21.10
N LEU A 396 -0.59 -28.83 -21.09
CA LEU A 396 -1.06 -30.12 -20.60
C LEU A 396 -0.69 -31.29 -21.51
N ALA A 397 -0.63 -31.04 -22.82
CA ALA A 397 -0.33 -32.06 -23.80
C ALA A 397 1.11 -32.58 -23.68
N GLU A 398 1.34 -33.78 -24.22
CA GLU A 398 2.66 -34.40 -24.23
C GLU A 398 3.67 -33.49 -24.95
N PRO A 399 4.80 -33.10 -24.34
CA PRO A 399 5.77 -32.21 -24.95
C PRO A 399 6.22 -32.70 -26.33
N GLY A 400 6.17 -31.82 -27.33
CA GLY A 400 6.46 -32.19 -28.72
C GLY A 400 5.35 -32.95 -29.43
N SER A 401 4.13 -33.03 -28.89
CA SER A 401 2.95 -33.37 -29.70
C SER A 401 2.39 -32.12 -30.38
N ASP A 402 1.53 -32.29 -31.38
CA ASP A 402 0.78 -31.18 -31.95
C ASP A 402 -0.60 -31.12 -31.32
N VAL A 403 -0.99 -29.92 -30.89
CA VAL A 403 -2.25 -29.66 -30.20
C VAL A 403 -3.09 -28.74 -31.06
N GLU A 404 -4.30 -29.17 -31.38
CA GLU A 404 -5.30 -28.36 -32.06
C GLU A 404 -6.15 -27.61 -31.02
N VAL A 405 -6.26 -26.29 -31.19
CA VAL A 405 -7.06 -25.41 -30.33
C VAL A 405 -7.95 -24.53 -31.17
N THR A 406 -9.15 -24.22 -30.67
CA THR A 406 -10.07 -23.31 -31.34
C THR A 406 -10.12 -21.97 -30.61
N ILE A 407 -9.87 -20.88 -31.33
CA ILE A 407 -9.93 -19.51 -30.81
C ILE A 407 -10.71 -18.66 -31.81
N ASP A 408 -11.77 -18.00 -31.37
CA ASP A 408 -12.68 -17.21 -32.21
C ASP A 408 -13.21 -17.98 -33.43
N GLY A 409 -13.48 -19.28 -33.26
CA GLY A 409 -13.91 -20.18 -34.33
C GLY A 409 -12.80 -20.60 -35.31
N ARG A 410 -11.56 -20.17 -35.11
CA ARG A 410 -10.40 -20.56 -35.92
C ARG A 410 -9.71 -21.75 -35.28
N SER A 411 -9.48 -22.81 -36.07
CA SER A 411 -8.62 -23.92 -35.63
C SER A 411 -7.15 -23.57 -35.86
N LEU A 412 -6.35 -23.71 -34.80
CA LEU A 412 -4.94 -23.39 -34.77
C LEU A 412 -4.17 -24.59 -34.22
N ARG A 413 -3.00 -24.86 -34.78
CA ARG A 413 -2.13 -25.96 -34.37
C ARG A 413 -0.88 -25.42 -33.70
N TYR A 414 -0.60 -25.87 -32.48
CA TYR A 414 0.56 -25.47 -31.69
C TYR A 414 1.39 -26.69 -31.32
N ARG A 415 2.70 -26.51 -31.23
CA ARG A 415 3.60 -27.53 -30.67
C ARG A 415 3.50 -27.50 -29.15
N ALA A 416 3.13 -28.63 -28.55
CA ALA A 416 3.05 -28.81 -27.11
C ALA A 416 4.40 -28.52 -26.46
N ARG A 417 4.39 -27.65 -25.45
CA ARG A 417 5.55 -27.33 -24.64
C ARG A 417 5.11 -26.83 -23.28
N ARG A 418 5.89 -27.15 -22.26
CA ARG A 418 5.75 -26.61 -20.91
C ARG A 418 6.92 -25.68 -20.64
N ASP A 419 6.63 -24.44 -20.31
CA ASP A 419 7.63 -23.47 -19.91
C ASP A 419 7.03 -22.43 -18.94
N GLU A 420 7.87 -21.50 -18.48
CA GLU A 420 7.52 -20.44 -17.54
C GLU A 420 6.37 -19.54 -18.04
N ARG A 421 6.04 -19.55 -19.34
CA ARG A 421 4.87 -18.81 -19.88
C ARG A 421 3.53 -19.40 -19.43
N THR A 422 3.55 -20.59 -18.85
CA THR A 422 2.40 -21.23 -18.18
C THR A 422 2.54 -21.21 -16.64
N GLY A 423 3.29 -20.25 -16.12
CA GLY A 423 3.47 -20.03 -14.68
C GLY A 423 2.24 -19.41 -13.97
N PRO A 424 2.39 -19.08 -12.68
CA PRO A 424 1.27 -18.69 -11.81
C PRO A 424 0.51 -17.43 -12.24
N GLY A 425 1.21 -16.42 -12.76
CA GLY A 425 0.59 -15.18 -13.24
C GLY A 425 -0.35 -15.40 -14.43
N PRO A 426 0.15 -15.98 -15.54
CA PRO A 426 -0.69 -16.39 -16.67
C PRO A 426 -1.84 -17.32 -16.29
N TRP A 427 -1.63 -18.27 -15.37
CA TRP A 427 -2.69 -19.16 -14.87
C TRP A 427 -3.80 -18.37 -14.18
N HIS A 428 -3.42 -17.43 -13.31
CA HIS A 428 -4.38 -16.62 -12.58
C HIS A 428 -5.24 -15.78 -13.54
N LYS A 429 -4.59 -15.10 -14.49
CA LYS A 429 -5.27 -14.29 -15.51
C LYS A 429 -6.24 -15.12 -16.36
N ALA A 430 -5.80 -16.27 -16.85
CA ALA A 430 -6.66 -17.17 -17.62
C ALA A 430 -7.88 -17.63 -16.80
N THR A 431 -7.67 -17.92 -15.51
CA THR A 431 -8.73 -18.37 -14.59
C THR A 431 -9.77 -17.28 -14.36
N VAL A 432 -9.31 -16.04 -14.13
CA VAL A 432 -10.17 -14.87 -14.00
C VAL A 432 -11.06 -14.70 -15.24
N PHE A 433 -10.50 -14.73 -16.47
CA PHE A 433 -11.30 -14.62 -17.68
C PHE A 433 -12.27 -15.79 -17.89
N ALA A 434 -11.85 -17.03 -17.60
CA ALA A 434 -12.73 -18.20 -17.68
C ALA A 434 -13.89 -18.13 -16.66
N LEU A 435 -13.67 -17.54 -15.48
CA LEU A 435 -14.72 -17.28 -14.50
C LEU A 435 -15.64 -16.14 -14.92
N ILE A 436 -15.13 -15.11 -15.60
CA ILE A 436 -15.98 -14.04 -16.15
C ILE A 436 -16.86 -14.58 -17.27
N THR A 437 -16.35 -15.41 -18.19
CA THR A 437 -17.15 -15.98 -19.30
C THR A 437 -18.05 -17.13 -18.85
N GLY A 438 -17.61 -17.92 -17.85
CA GLY A 438 -18.30 -19.12 -17.39
C GLY A 438 -18.17 -20.32 -18.33
N ALA A 439 -17.34 -20.24 -19.35
CA ALA A 439 -17.10 -21.32 -20.31
C ALA A 439 -16.38 -22.48 -19.60
N ARG A 440 -17.10 -23.59 -19.36
CA ARG A 440 -16.56 -24.75 -18.63
C ARG A 440 -15.38 -25.39 -19.38
N GLU A 441 -15.46 -25.41 -20.70
CA GLU A 441 -14.40 -25.87 -21.59
C GLU A 441 -13.12 -25.07 -21.40
N ASP A 442 -13.21 -23.77 -21.13
CA ASP A 442 -12.06 -22.89 -20.94
C ASP A 442 -11.48 -22.99 -19.53
N LEU A 443 -12.34 -23.22 -18.53
CA LEU A 443 -11.93 -23.42 -17.15
C LEU A 443 -11.25 -24.77 -16.91
N ALA A 444 -11.68 -25.83 -17.60
CA ALA A 444 -11.18 -27.20 -17.43
C ALA A 444 -9.64 -27.35 -17.46
N PRO A 445 -8.90 -26.86 -18.48
CA PRO A 445 -7.44 -26.98 -18.50
C PRO A 445 -6.74 -26.24 -17.34
N LEU A 446 -7.36 -25.19 -16.81
CA LEU A 446 -6.83 -24.40 -15.70
C LEU A 446 -6.97 -25.15 -14.37
N VAL A 447 -8.09 -25.84 -14.17
CA VAL A 447 -8.31 -26.72 -13.00
C VAL A 447 -7.36 -27.92 -13.03
N LEU A 448 -7.06 -28.47 -14.21
CA LEU A 448 -6.15 -29.61 -14.35
C LEU A 448 -4.67 -29.26 -14.10
N THR A 449 -4.26 -28.03 -14.42
CA THR A 449 -2.87 -27.58 -14.26
C THR A 449 -2.60 -27.00 -12.88
N GLY A 450 -3.40 -26.02 -12.46
CA GLY A 450 -3.14 -25.22 -11.26
C GLY A 450 -2.00 -24.20 -11.44
N PRO A 451 -1.84 -23.29 -10.47
CA PRO A 451 -0.90 -22.16 -10.57
C PRO A 451 0.57 -22.58 -10.60
N ALA A 452 0.94 -23.65 -9.91
CA ALA A 452 2.32 -24.10 -9.77
C ALA A 452 2.74 -25.18 -10.80
N PHE A 453 1.94 -25.38 -11.86
CA PHE A 453 2.13 -26.48 -12.81
C PHE A 453 3.48 -26.44 -13.55
N ALA A 454 3.89 -25.24 -13.97
CA ALA A 454 5.10 -25.03 -14.75
C ALA A 454 6.31 -24.69 -13.87
N CYS A 455 6.09 -23.95 -12.79
CA CYS A 455 7.12 -23.54 -11.83
C CYS A 455 6.48 -23.18 -10.48
N PRO A 456 7.25 -23.21 -9.37
CA PRO A 456 6.78 -22.74 -8.06
C PRO A 456 6.34 -21.27 -8.09
N ASP A 457 5.38 -20.91 -7.24
CA ASP A 457 4.93 -19.52 -7.07
C ASP A 457 5.65 -18.86 -5.89
N GLY A 458 6.70 -18.09 -6.18
CA GLY A 458 7.42 -17.29 -5.18
C GLY A 458 6.81 -15.92 -4.88
N SER A 459 5.66 -15.58 -5.50
CA SER A 459 5.05 -14.27 -5.32
C SER A 459 4.18 -14.22 -4.05
N ALA A 460 3.88 -12.99 -3.58
CA ALA A 460 2.93 -12.77 -2.50
C ALA A 460 1.52 -13.32 -2.80
N PHE A 461 1.18 -13.57 -4.07
CA PHE A 461 -0.14 -14.02 -4.51
C PHE A 461 -0.29 -15.55 -4.48
N SER A 462 0.78 -16.29 -4.18
CA SER A 462 0.81 -17.76 -4.18
C SER A 462 -0.33 -18.37 -3.37
N ALA A 463 -0.47 -17.94 -2.11
CA ALA A 463 -1.51 -18.46 -1.22
C ALA A 463 -2.93 -18.21 -1.74
N TYR A 464 -3.20 -17.06 -2.37
CA TYR A 464 -4.50 -16.78 -2.98
C TYR A 464 -4.76 -17.67 -4.21
N ARG A 465 -3.76 -17.83 -5.09
CA ARG A 465 -3.90 -18.69 -6.27
C ARG A 465 -4.11 -20.15 -5.90
N GLU A 466 -3.42 -20.63 -4.86
CA GLU A 466 -3.65 -21.95 -4.27
C GLU A 466 -5.07 -22.09 -3.73
N ALA A 467 -5.57 -21.09 -2.98
CA ALA A 467 -6.94 -21.09 -2.47
C ALA A 467 -7.99 -21.10 -3.60
N LEU A 468 -7.78 -20.30 -4.65
CA LEU A 468 -8.67 -20.27 -5.81
C LEU A 468 -8.67 -21.63 -6.52
N HIS A 469 -7.50 -22.25 -6.70
CA HIS A 469 -7.40 -23.57 -7.32
C HIS A 469 -8.06 -24.67 -6.47
N ALA A 470 -7.80 -24.66 -5.15
CA ALA A 470 -8.40 -25.58 -4.19
C ALA A 470 -9.94 -25.49 -4.21
N TYR A 471 -10.47 -24.27 -4.25
CA TYR A 471 -11.90 -24.00 -4.41
C TYR A 471 -12.46 -24.58 -5.73
N LEU A 472 -11.81 -24.29 -6.86
CA LEU A 472 -12.28 -24.77 -8.16
C LEU A 472 -12.19 -26.29 -8.32
N LYS A 473 -11.21 -26.92 -7.68
CA LYS A 473 -11.04 -28.38 -7.65
C LYS A 473 -11.94 -29.08 -6.63
N GLY A 474 -12.49 -28.33 -5.66
CA GLY A 474 -13.22 -28.87 -4.52
C GLY A 474 -12.33 -29.70 -3.58
N THR A 475 -11.06 -29.34 -3.43
CA THR A 475 -10.09 -30.06 -2.59
C THR A 475 -9.51 -29.14 -1.52
N ASP A 476 -9.90 -29.35 -0.26
CA ASP A 476 -9.44 -28.58 0.91
C ASP A 476 -9.40 -27.04 0.74
N PRO A 477 -10.51 -26.41 0.30
CA PRO A 477 -10.52 -24.98 0.02
C PRO A 477 -10.45 -24.10 1.26
N GLU A 478 -10.90 -24.58 2.42
CA GLU A 478 -10.90 -23.83 3.68
C GLU A 478 -9.48 -23.55 4.18
N ALA A 479 -8.65 -24.59 4.33
CA ALA A 479 -7.27 -24.42 4.81
C ALA A 479 -6.42 -23.59 3.85
N ALA A 480 -6.68 -23.70 2.54
CA ALA A 480 -6.02 -22.87 1.53
C ALA A 480 -6.45 -21.39 1.63
N ALA A 481 -7.76 -21.11 1.78
CA ALA A 481 -8.27 -19.75 1.96
C ALA A 481 -7.78 -19.11 3.27
N GLU A 482 -7.65 -19.87 4.36
CA GLU A 482 -7.03 -19.37 5.59
C GLU A 482 -5.56 -18.94 5.40
N ARG A 483 -4.79 -19.70 4.62
CA ARG A 483 -3.42 -19.31 4.26
C ARG A 483 -3.41 -18.03 3.42
N ALA A 484 -4.35 -17.89 2.48
CA ALA A 484 -4.49 -16.68 1.67
C ALA A 484 -4.82 -15.45 2.53
N LEU A 485 -5.73 -15.57 3.52
CA LEU A 485 -6.06 -14.49 4.45
C LEU A 485 -4.85 -14.05 5.27
N ARG A 486 -4.09 -15.00 5.84
CA ARG A 486 -2.86 -14.68 6.59
C ARG A 486 -1.80 -14.01 5.73
N GLN A 487 -1.67 -14.42 4.46
CA GLN A 487 -0.71 -13.82 3.54
C GLN A 487 -1.15 -12.41 3.13
N ALA A 488 -2.44 -12.17 2.89
CA ALA A 488 -2.97 -10.85 2.60
C ALA A 488 -2.73 -9.86 3.75
N GLU A 489 -2.92 -10.30 5.01
CA GLU A 489 -2.64 -9.47 6.18
C GLU A 489 -1.15 -9.10 6.26
N LYS A 490 -0.25 -10.06 6.05
CA LYS A 490 1.21 -9.80 6.02
C LYS A 490 1.64 -8.85 4.91
N ALA A 491 0.91 -8.83 3.80
CA ALA A 491 1.26 -8.06 2.60
C ALA A 491 0.58 -6.69 2.52
N LYS A 492 -0.21 -6.30 3.55
CA LYS A 492 -1.01 -5.06 3.57
C LYS A 492 -0.18 -3.79 3.27
N ASP A 493 1.08 -3.76 3.69
CA ASP A 493 1.99 -2.62 3.52
C ASP A 493 3.05 -2.81 2.41
N TRP A 494 2.89 -3.78 1.50
CA TRP A 494 3.90 -4.08 0.46
C TRP A 494 3.73 -3.28 -0.84
N GLY A 495 2.81 -2.31 -0.88
CA GLY A 495 2.71 -1.35 -2.00
C GLY A 495 1.90 -1.79 -3.22
N PHE A 496 1.35 -3.01 -3.24
CA PHE A 496 0.54 -3.52 -4.34
C PHE A 496 -0.83 -4.03 -3.86
N ALA A 497 -1.83 -4.01 -4.75
CA ALA A 497 -3.14 -4.56 -4.46
C ALA A 497 -3.10 -6.10 -4.41
N MET A 498 -3.33 -6.66 -3.21
CA MET A 498 -3.52 -8.09 -3.03
C MET A 498 -4.87 -8.53 -3.62
N PRO A 499 -4.94 -9.72 -4.26
CA PRO A 499 -6.22 -10.29 -4.67
C PRO A 499 -7.17 -10.48 -3.46
N PRO A 500 -8.50 -10.42 -3.65
CA PRO A 500 -9.46 -10.27 -2.57
C PRO A 500 -9.71 -11.60 -1.81
N ALA A 501 -8.78 -11.99 -0.94
CA ALA A 501 -8.82 -13.23 -0.17
C ALA A 501 -10.07 -13.35 0.72
N VAL A 502 -10.52 -12.23 1.32
CA VAL A 502 -11.77 -12.19 2.10
C VAL A 502 -12.97 -12.53 1.23
N LEU A 503 -13.08 -11.96 0.02
CA LEU A 503 -14.15 -12.25 -0.93
C LEU A 503 -14.15 -13.73 -1.36
N LEU A 504 -12.98 -14.28 -1.69
CA LEU A 504 -12.84 -15.69 -2.02
C LEU A 504 -13.25 -16.60 -0.86
N SER A 505 -12.91 -16.26 0.39
CA SER A 505 -13.30 -17.07 1.55
C SER A 505 -14.82 -17.17 1.73
N GLN A 506 -15.60 -16.17 1.29
CA GLN A 506 -17.06 -16.23 1.36
C GLN A 506 -17.65 -17.22 0.33
N LEU A 507 -16.98 -17.39 -0.83
CA LEU A 507 -17.35 -18.43 -1.79
C LEU A 507 -17.07 -19.84 -1.25
N VAL A 508 -15.97 -19.99 -0.50
CA VAL A 508 -15.62 -21.25 0.17
C VAL A 508 -16.66 -21.57 1.23
N GLU A 509 -17.01 -20.60 2.08
CA GLU A 509 -18.04 -20.74 3.12
C GLU A 509 -19.45 -20.98 2.55
N GLY A 510 -19.72 -20.45 1.35
CA GLY A 510 -21.05 -20.52 0.75
C GLY A 510 -22.02 -19.45 1.26
N ASP A 511 -21.50 -18.33 1.75
CA ASP A 511 -22.28 -17.27 2.41
C ASP A 511 -22.49 -16.06 1.48
N ALA A 512 -23.67 -15.99 0.87
CA ALA A 512 -24.02 -14.93 -0.08
C ALA A 512 -24.17 -13.54 0.55
N GLU A 513 -24.56 -13.44 1.83
CA GLU A 513 -24.66 -12.13 2.52
C GLU A 513 -23.27 -11.57 2.76
N SER A 514 -22.38 -12.38 3.35
CA SER A 514 -20.98 -11.98 3.58
C SER A 514 -20.23 -11.75 2.28
N PHE A 515 -20.53 -12.50 1.22
CA PHE A 515 -19.96 -12.26 -0.11
C PHE A 515 -20.24 -10.84 -0.60
N ASN A 516 -21.47 -10.35 -0.45
CA ASN A 516 -21.84 -8.99 -0.87
C ASN A 516 -21.14 -7.91 -0.01
N LEU A 517 -21.00 -8.14 1.30
CA LEU A 517 -20.25 -7.23 2.19
C LEU A 517 -18.76 -7.18 1.80
N ALA A 518 -18.13 -8.35 1.61
CA ALA A 518 -16.73 -8.47 1.21
C ALA A 518 -16.48 -7.94 -0.21
N LEU A 519 -17.47 -8.02 -1.11
CA LEU A 519 -17.37 -7.48 -2.46
C LEU A 519 -17.30 -5.95 -2.43
N ALA A 520 -18.13 -5.29 -1.61
CA ALA A 520 -18.04 -3.85 -1.41
C ALA A 520 -16.66 -3.42 -0.86
N ASP A 521 -16.15 -4.13 0.16
CA ASP A 521 -14.82 -3.87 0.72
C ASP A 521 -13.70 -4.05 -0.33
N ALA A 522 -13.78 -5.12 -1.14
CA ALA A 522 -12.79 -5.39 -2.19
C ALA A 522 -12.76 -4.29 -3.28
N LEU A 523 -13.93 -3.73 -3.64
CA LEU A 523 -14.01 -2.64 -4.60
C LEU A 523 -13.54 -1.31 -4.01
N GLU A 524 -13.83 -1.04 -2.74
CA GLU A 524 -13.29 0.15 -2.04
C GLU A 524 -11.76 0.08 -1.89
N ALA A 525 -11.21 -1.09 -1.57
CA ALA A 525 -9.77 -1.31 -1.53
C ALA A 525 -9.12 -1.14 -2.91
N HIS A 526 -9.76 -1.64 -3.98
CA HIS A 526 -9.34 -1.41 -5.35
C HIS A 526 -9.33 0.09 -5.69
N ARG A 527 -10.41 0.81 -5.38
CA ARG A 527 -10.48 2.27 -5.55
C ARG A 527 -9.36 2.99 -4.81
N ALA A 528 -9.16 2.68 -3.52
CA ALA A 528 -8.12 3.31 -2.71
C ALA A 528 -6.71 3.08 -3.28
N HIS A 529 -6.42 1.88 -3.79
CA HIS A 529 -5.13 1.59 -4.41
C HIS A 529 -4.87 2.45 -5.66
N TYR A 530 -5.86 2.60 -6.52
CA TYR A 530 -5.74 3.33 -7.79
C TYR A 530 -5.93 4.84 -7.67
N GLN A 531 -6.35 5.35 -6.51
CA GLN A 531 -6.41 6.79 -6.22
C GLN A 531 -5.05 7.40 -5.83
N VAL A 532 -4.00 6.59 -5.76
CA VAL A 532 -2.67 7.01 -5.33
C VAL A 532 -1.77 7.29 -6.53
N ALA A 533 -1.07 8.42 -6.51
CA ALA A 533 -0.06 8.79 -7.49
C ALA A 533 -0.57 8.70 -8.96
N ASP A 534 0.21 8.11 -9.86
CA ASP A 534 -0.14 7.89 -11.28
C ASP A 534 -0.89 6.58 -11.51
N ARG A 535 -1.26 5.83 -10.46
CA ARG A 535 -1.92 4.53 -10.61
C ARG A 535 -3.27 4.66 -11.31
N ALA A 536 -3.95 5.80 -11.19
CA ALA A 536 -5.18 6.10 -11.91
C ALA A 536 -5.03 6.04 -13.45
N ASP A 537 -3.81 6.18 -13.98
CA ASP A 537 -3.50 6.04 -15.41
C ASP A 537 -3.37 4.56 -15.84
N ASP A 538 -3.27 3.63 -14.88
CA ASP A 538 -3.23 2.20 -15.20
C ASP A 538 -4.62 1.75 -15.71
N PRO A 539 -4.70 1.09 -16.88
CA PRO A 539 -5.95 0.51 -17.37
C PRO A 539 -6.72 -0.29 -16.30
N ALA A 540 -6.02 -1.04 -15.45
CA ALA A 540 -6.62 -1.86 -14.41
C ALA A 540 -7.38 -1.04 -13.36
N ALA A 541 -7.17 0.27 -13.26
CA ALA A 541 -7.96 1.18 -12.42
C ALA A 541 -9.45 1.24 -12.81
N ALA A 542 -9.81 0.80 -14.02
CA ALA A 542 -11.20 0.83 -14.47
C ALA A 542 -12.02 -0.35 -13.95
N VAL A 543 -11.41 -1.52 -13.75
CA VAL A 543 -12.12 -2.77 -13.46
C VAL A 543 -11.32 -3.62 -12.49
N SER A 544 -11.95 -4.01 -11.38
CA SER A 544 -11.40 -5.03 -10.49
C SER A 544 -11.66 -6.42 -11.08
N LEU A 545 -10.73 -6.94 -11.88
CA LEU A 545 -10.90 -8.20 -12.60
C LEU A 545 -11.17 -9.40 -11.68
N ASP A 546 -10.44 -9.50 -10.57
CA ASP A 546 -10.67 -10.53 -9.55
C ASP A 546 -12.09 -10.44 -8.96
N ALA A 547 -12.51 -9.24 -8.53
CA ALA A 547 -13.83 -9.05 -7.94
C ALA A 547 -14.94 -9.34 -8.96
N LEU A 548 -14.78 -8.91 -10.22
CA LEU A 548 -15.70 -9.20 -11.31
C LEU A 548 -15.79 -10.71 -11.60
N ALA A 549 -14.67 -11.41 -11.66
CA ALA A 549 -14.64 -12.86 -11.88
C ALA A 549 -15.38 -13.62 -10.78
N LEU A 550 -15.11 -13.28 -9.50
CA LEU A 550 -15.77 -13.92 -8.37
C LEU A 550 -17.26 -13.58 -8.31
N ALA A 551 -17.66 -12.34 -8.65
CA ALA A 551 -19.06 -11.93 -8.71
C ALA A 551 -19.84 -12.63 -9.84
N CYS A 552 -19.26 -12.73 -11.04
CA CYS A 552 -19.84 -13.51 -12.14
C CYS A 552 -19.98 -14.98 -11.75
N HIS A 553 -18.97 -15.57 -11.11
CA HIS A 553 -19.02 -16.95 -10.64
C HIS A 553 -20.11 -17.17 -9.57
N ALA A 554 -20.23 -16.26 -8.60
CA ALA A 554 -21.28 -16.29 -7.59
C ALA A 554 -22.69 -16.25 -8.21
N ARG A 555 -22.90 -15.40 -9.22
CA ARG A 555 -24.18 -15.37 -9.96
C ARG A 555 -24.52 -16.68 -10.65
N ARG A 556 -23.55 -17.33 -11.30
CA ARG A 556 -23.77 -18.63 -11.93
C ARG A 556 -24.11 -19.74 -10.92
N ARG A 557 -23.77 -19.55 -9.64
CA ARG A 557 -24.21 -20.40 -8.52
C ARG A 557 -25.59 -20.03 -7.98
N GLY A 558 -26.27 -19.05 -8.57
CA GLY A 558 -27.60 -18.59 -8.17
C GLY A 558 -27.60 -17.50 -7.09
N TRP A 559 -26.46 -16.85 -6.81
CA TRP A 559 -26.41 -15.78 -5.81
C TRP A 559 -26.81 -14.44 -6.41
N ASP A 560 -27.56 -13.66 -5.62
CA ASP A 560 -27.88 -12.29 -5.97
C ASP A 560 -26.71 -11.35 -5.59
N ILE A 561 -26.27 -10.55 -6.55
CA ILE A 561 -25.19 -9.57 -6.36
C ILE A 561 -25.84 -8.21 -6.14
N ARG A 562 -25.81 -7.79 -4.87
CA ARG A 562 -26.40 -6.58 -4.32
C ARG A 562 -25.33 -5.50 -4.08
N VAL A 563 -24.40 -5.39 -5.02
CA VAL A 563 -23.38 -4.32 -5.05
C VAL A 563 -23.44 -3.65 -6.41
N GLU A 564 -23.64 -2.34 -6.42
CA GLU A 564 -23.68 -1.51 -7.61
C GLU A 564 -22.37 -0.73 -7.73
N SER A 565 -21.63 -0.97 -8.81
CA SER A 565 -20.37 -0.27 -9.04
C SER A 565 -19.96 -0.25 -10.52
N PRO A 566 -19.42 0.87 -11.04
CA PRO A 566 -18.80 0.89 -12.37
C PRO A 566 -17.59 -0.05 -12.52
N TYR A 567 -16.99 -0.50 -11.42
CA TYR A 567 -15.96 -1.55 -11.43
C TYR A 567 -16.49 -2.93 -11.83
N LEU A 568 -17.81 -3.13 -11.83
CA LEU A 568 -18.49 -4.36 -12.20
C LEU A 568 -19.42 -4.09 -13.40
N PRO A 569 -18.92 -4.13 -14.66
CA PRO A 569 -19.72 -3.81 -15.84
C PRO A 569 -21.04 -4.58 -15.86
N ARG A 570 -22.15 -3.83 -15.86
CA ARG A 570 -23.49 -4.34 -15.52
C ARG A 570 -23.92 -5.48 -16.45
N GLU A 571 -23.70 -5.35 -17.74
CA GLU A 571 -24.13 -6.33 -18.74
C GLU A 571 -23.33 -7.62 -18.63
N LEU A 572 -22.03 -7.56 -18.32
CA LEU A 572 -21.21 -8.75 -18.07
C LEU A 572 -21.69 -9.50 -16.82
N LEU A 573 -21.97 -8.77 -15.76
CA LEU A 573 -22.51 -9.34 -14.54
C LEU A 573 -23.90 -9.94 -14.79
N GLN A 574 -24.77 -9.27 -15.56
CA GLN A 574 -26.10 -9.77 -15.92
C GLN A 574 -26.05 -11.02 -16.79
N ALA A 575 -25.12 -11.10 -17.75
CA ALA A 575 -24.93 -12.25 -18.62
C ALA A 575 -24.43 -13.50 -17.89
N ALA A 576 -23.93 -13.38 -16.65
CA ALA A 576 -23.62 -14.51 -15.79
C ALA A 576 -24.91 -15.11 -15.19
N GLU A 577 -25.63 -15.87 -16.01
CA GLU A 577 -26.86 -16.57 -15.60
C GLU A 577 -26.56 -17.87 -14.84
N PRO A 578 -27.43 -18.31 -13.91
CA PRO A 578 -27.32 -19.61 -13.25
C PRO A 578 -27.24 -20.78 -14.23
N PHE A 579 -26.49 -21.84 -13.86
CA PHE A 579 -26.35 -23.06 -14.66
C PHE A 579 -27.62 -23.89 -14.82
#